data_AF-A0A8C6SIS8-F1
#
_entry.id   AF-A0A8C6SIS8-F1
#
_cell.length_a   1.000
_cell.length_b   1.000
_cell.length_c   1.000
_cell.angle_alpha   90.00
_cell.angle_beta   90.00
_cell.angle_gamma   90.00
#
_symmetry.space_group_name_H-M   'P 1'
#
loop_
_entity.id
_entity.type
_entity.pdbx_description
1 polymer ?
#
loop_
_entity_poly.entity_id
_entity_poly.type
_entity_poly.pdbx_seq_one_letter_code
_entity_poly.pdbx_strand_id
1 'polypeptide(L)'
;MKVWMVLADFEYCFVSVVSELRVVLLGSSWRQRSAVGNLLLRHDEFDLLNKSQTSVQKRGPPPKNRLWVTNTPDLQADVTADRLTHFIRDITAACAPGPHVFLLLLQPENFTEQHKNRLESVLQSFSEQAFNHSLVLISTSQAETPELMEELMKNPNIKDIISKCGNRSMWMTRSEDDPNMKKREELLKTMGQMMENVKHLETGNIMAENYEEEIKTALQNNDLALAAEKAQEYVDKFNNVCLNIAITGESGSGKSTLVNALRGIRNKTQGAAPTGVVETTMKPTEYLHPEHPNIRLWDLPGFGSTRFPADKYLEYVEFEKYDFFIIVSDHRFRENDAKLAKEIHKMKKKFYFVRSKIDLNIQAETEDDPEFNEEKLLKSIRENCTEELQKLGFESPKVFLVSGLRLHLYEFKDLWKTLEKDLLKLQRDVLLLPLSNISLDVIQQKKKSLESKIKWFSAASAAGAAVPIPGVSEALDLGMIIEFNLHCLNCLGLTRKSLKRLSDVSGVSLEDLRAELKWPLSGVEITKALMLKLLSMSATYITAAAIEEGFRFIPLTGTVVAMAISSTNTYRVLTYVLNSVAEDAQRVFMKALD
;
A
#
# COMPACT_ATOMS: atom_id res chain seq x y z
N MET A 1 26.15 -13.00 -26.83
CA MET A 1 26.48 -11.75 -26.11
C MET A 1 25.30 -10.75 -26.06
N LYS A 2 24.04 -11.22 -25.99
CA LYS A 2 22.83 -10.39 -25.81
C LYS A 2 21.94 -10.86 -24.63
N VAL A 3 22.39 -11.87 -23.88
CA VAL A 3 21.72 -12.40 -22.68
C VAL A 3 22.29 -11.77 -21.40
N TRP A 4 23.49 -11.20 -21.46
CA TRP A 4 24.13 -10.51 -20.32
C TRP A 4 23.68 -9.06 -20.15
N MET A 5 22.97 -8.47 -21.13
CA MET A 5 22.49 -7.09 -21.06
C MET A 5 21.18 -6.93 -20.27
N VAL A 6 20.48 -8.04 -19.98
CA VAL A 6 19.21 -8.03 -19.23
C VAL A 6 19.43 -8.09 -17.71
N LEU A 7 20.66 -8.38 -17.26
CA LEU A 7 21.01 -8.45 -15.84
C LEU A 7 21.71 -7.18 -15.32
N ALA A 8 21.95 -6.19 -16.17
CA ALA A 8 22.56 -4.91 -15.79
C ALA A 8 21.54 -3.81 -15.41
N ASP A 9 20.24 -4.04 -15.59
CA ASP A 9 19.19 -3.07 -15.19
C ASP A 9 18.78 -3.17 -13.70
N PHE A 10 19.47 -4.02 -12.91
CA PHE A 10 19.19 -4.19 -11.48
C PHE A 10 19.84 -3.13 -10.56
N GLU A 11 20.54 -2.13 -11.11
CA GLU A 11 21.20 -1.06 -10.33
C GLU A 11 20.59 0.35 -10.48
N TYR A 12 19.47 0.50 -11.19
CA TYR A 12 18.72 1.76 -11.24
C TYR A 12 17.20 1.52 -11.22
N CYS A 13 16.66 1.12 -10.06
CA CYS A 13 15.21 1.14 -9.83
C CYS A 13 14.87 2.04 -8.62
N PHE A 14 15.25 3.31 -8.74
CA PHE A 14 14.57 4.40 -8.08
C PHE A 14 13.74 5.13 -9.16
N VAL A 15 12.47 5.39 -8.84
CA VAL A 15 11.47 6.23 -9.55
C VAL A 15 10.41 5.49 -10.40
N SER A 16 9.16 5.67 -9.91
CA SER A 16 7.81 5.52 -10.50
C SER A 16 7.27 4.13 -10.85
N VAL A 17 6.57 3.50 -9.90
CA VAL A 17 5.65 2.38 -10.16
C VAL A 17 4.22 2.94 -10.33
N VAL A 18 3.85 3.26 -11.57
CA VAL A 18 2.43 3.34 -11.95
C VAL A 18 2.14 2.20 -12.94
N SER A 19 1.68 1.08 -12.40
CA SER A 19 1.13 -0.03 -13.19
C SER A 19 -0.19 0.43 -13.82
N GLU A 20 -0.12 0.91 -15.06
CA GLU A 20 -1.26 1.18 -15.98
C GLU A 20 -2.36 2.17 -15.51
N LEU A 21 -2.52 3.29 -16.21
CA LEU A 21 -3.56 4.30 -15.97
C LEU A 21 -4.55 4.30 -17.14
N ARG A 22 -5.87 4.24 -16.87
CA ARG A 22 -6.95 4.19 -17.89
C ARG A 22 -7.90 5.35 -17.63
N VAL A 23 -7.92 6.30 -18.55
CA VAL A 23 -8.63 7.56 -18.42
C VAL A 23 -9.77 7.61 -19.42
N VAL A 24 -10.99 7.89 -18.98
CA VAL A 24 -12.14 8.16 -19.85
C VAL A 24 -12.41 9.66 -19.88
N LEU A 25 -12.49 10.22 -21.09
CA LEU A 25 -12.80 11.64 -21.29
C LEU A 25 -14.31 11.80 -21.47
N LEU A 26 -14.96 12.59 -20.62
CA LEU A 26 -16.40 12.91 -20.69
C LEU A 26 -16.62 14.42 -20.76
N GLY A 27 -17.84 14.85 -21.09
CA GLY A 27 -18.24 16.27 -21.02
C GLY A 27 -18.36 16.92 -22.40
N SER A 28 -17.55 17.96 -22.64
CA SER A 28 -17.58 18.94 -23.74
C SER A 28 -17.61 18.39 -25.19
N SER A 29 -17.17 19.15 -26.20
CA SER A 29 -17.20 18.65 -27.59
C SER A 29 -16.12 17.59 -27.86
N TRP A 30 -16.36 16.70 -28.84
CA TRP A 30 -15.35 15.78 -29.37
C TRP A 30 -13.99 16.44 -29.57
N ARG A 31 -13.96 17.61 -30.20
CA ARG A 31 -12.74 18.37 -30.50
C ARG A 31 -11.93 18.69 -29.24
N GLN A 32 -12.59 19.07 -28.15
CA GLN A 32 -11.92 19.42 -26.89
C GLN A 32 -11.40 18.19 -26.17
N ARG A 33 -12.19 17.10 -26.13
CA ARG A 33 -11.72 15.81 -25.60
C ARG A 33 -10.53 15.28 -26.40
N SER A 34 -10.59 15.33 -27.72
CA SER A 34 -9.47 14.91 -28.58
C SER A 34 -8.21 15.75 -28.32
N ALA A 35 -8.33 17.07 -28.15
CA ALA A 35 -7.20 17.93 -27.82
C ALA A 35 -6.56 17.58 -26.46
N VAL A 36 -7.37 17.33 -25.43
CA VAL A 36 -6.88 16.86 -24.12
C VAL A 36 -6.28 15.46 -24.21
N GLY A 37 -6.87 14.57 -25.01
CA GLY A 37 -6.34 13.24 -25.28
C GLY A 37 -4.95 13.29 -25.91
N ASN A 38 -4.77 14.11 -26.94
CA ASN A 38 -3.46 14.29 -27.61
C ASN A 38 -2.44 14.93 -26.66
N LEU A 39 -2.86 15.89 -25.83
CA LEU A 39 -2.02 16.47 -24.77
C LEU A 39 -1.50 15.39 -23.81
N LEU A 40 -2.38 14.51 -23.32
CA LEU A 40 -2.01 13.42 -22.42
C LEU A 40 -1.04 12.42 -23.08
N LEU A 41 -1.33 12.05 -24.33
CA LEU A 41 -0.58 11.07 -25.11
C LEU A 41 0.73 11.60 -25.71
N ARG A 42 0.92 12.93 -25.74
CA ARG A 42 2.05 13.66 -26.38
C ARG A 42 2.11 13.56 -27.91
N HIS A 43 1.09 13.01 -28.55
CA HIS A 43 1.02 12.84 -30.00
C HIS A 43 -0.42 13.02 -30.48
N ASP A 44 -0.59 13.36 -31.76
CA ASP A 44 -1.89 13.53 -32.41
C ASP A 44 -2.54 12.18 -32.77
N GLU A 45 -2.98 11.45 -31.75
CA GLU A 45 -3.64 10.13 -31.88
C GLU A 45 -5.15 10.24 -32.13
N PHE A 46 -5.78 11.29 -31.62
CA PHE A 46 -7.19 11.60 -31.84
C PHE A 46 -7.33 12.69 -32.89
N ASP A 47 -8.15 12.41 -33.91
CA ASP A 47 -8.51 13.39 -34.93
C ASP A 47 -9.45 14.46 -34.34
N LEU A 48 -9.09 15.73 -34.52
CA LEU A 48 -9.85 16.88 -34.00
C LEU A 48 -11.11 17.20 -34.82
N LEU A 49 -11.15 16.78 -36.09
CA LEU A 49 -12.19 17.10 -37.07
C LEU A 49 -13.14 15.91 -37.29
N ASN A 50 -12.59 14.70 -37.38
CA ASN A 50 -13.36 13.49 -37.63
C ASN A 50 -13.95 12.93 -36.33
N LYS A 51 -15.22 13.24 -36.06
CA LYS A 51 -15.94 12.73 -34.89
C LYS A 51 -16.23 11.24 -35.03
N SER A 52 -15.85 10.45 -34.03
CA SER A 52 -16.25 9.04 -33.93
C SER A 52 -17.68 8.91 -33.39
N GLN A 53 -18.41 7.88 -33.85
CA GLN A 53 -19.72 7.48 -33.30
C GLN A 53 -19.60 6.49 -32.13
N THR A 54 -18.41 5.95 -31.89
CA THR A 54 -18.09 5.00 -30.80
C THR A 54 -16.88 5.48 -30.01
N SER A 55 -16.70 4.94 -28.81
CA SER A 55 -15.59 5.24 -27.92
C SER A 55 -14.28 4.69 -28.50
N VAL A 56 -13.25 5.53 -28.55
CA VAL A 56 -11.94 5.19 -29.13
C VAL A 56 -10.90 5.21 -28.03
N GLN A 57 -10.20 4.10 -27.83
CA GLN A 57 -9.08 4.01 -26.89
C GLN A 57 -7.74 4.10 -27.60
N LYS A 58 -6.84 4.90 -27.06
CA LYS A 58 -5.48 5.11 -27.56
C LYS A 58 -4.47 4.96 -26.43
N ARG A 59 -3.26 4.51 -26.76
CA ARG A 59 -2.20 4.20 -25.80
C ARG A 59 -1.04 5.17 -25.96
N GLY A 60 -0.47 5.63 -24.85
CA GLY A 60 0.73 6.47 -24.83
C GLY A 60 2.02 5.70 -25.12
N PRO A 61 3.10 6.38 -25.56
CA PRO A 61 4.36 5.74 -25.90
C PRO A 61 5.09 5.14 -24.66
N PRO A 62 5.71 3.95 -24.77
CA PRO A 62 6.66 3.42 -23.77
C PRO A 62 7.86 4.37 -23.55
N PRO A 63 8.63 4.33 -22.43
CA PRO A 63 8.73 3.25 -21.43
C PRO A 63 8.22 3.61 -20.02
N LYS A 64 7.87 4.88 -19.73
CA LYS A 64 7.64 5.33 -18.34
C LYS A 64 6.19 5.23 -17.83
N ASN A 65 5.17 5.21 -18.69
CA ASN A 65 3.76 5.19 -18.27
C ASN A 65 2.89 4.38 -19.24
N ARG A 66 2.22 3.31 -18.77
CA ARG A 66 1.16 2.63 -19.54
C ARG A 66 -0.15 3.42 -19.45
N LEU A 67 -0.20 4.59 -20.09
CA LEU A 67 -1.40 5.44 -20.13
C LEU A 67 -2.32 5.04 -21.29
N TRP A 68 -3.58 4.77 -20.98
CA TRP A 68 -4.66 4.58 -21.93
C TRP A 68 -5.65 5.72 -21.79
N VAL A 69 -6.03 6.32 -22.91
CA VAL A 69 -7.04 7.38 -22.96
C VAL A 69 -8.17 6.90 -23.85
N THR A 70 -9.38 6.87 -23.32
CA THR A 70 -10.62 6.55 -24.03
C THR A 70 -11.40 7.84 -24.25
N ASN A 71 -11.53 8.26 -25.51
CA ASN A 71 -12.36 9.39 -25.90
C ASN A 71 -13.77 8.90 -26.28
N THR A 72 -14.81 9.52 -25.72
CA THR A 72 -16.20 9.11 -25.93
C THR A 72 -16.90 9.97 -26.99
N PRO A 73 -17.93 9.44 -27.67
CA PRO A 73 -18.74 10.23 -28.58
C PRO A 73 -19.54 11.32 -27.83
N ASP A 74 -20.01 12.33 -28.58
CA ASP A 74 -20.85 13.41 -28.01
C ASP A 74 -22.19 12.83 -27.53
N LEU A 75 -22.50 13.01 -26.25
CA LEU A 75 -23.76 12.53 -25.69
C LEU A 75 -24.90 13.46 -26.13
N GLN A 76 -25.74 12.96 -27.05
CA GLN A 76 -26.82 13.72 -27.68
C GLN A 76 -27.88 14.22 -26.68
N ALA A 77 -28.68 15.20 -27.12
CA ALA A 77 -29.59 15.91 -26.22
C ALA A 77 -30.79 15.07 -25.71
N ASP A 78 -31.19 14.07 -26.48
CA ASP A 78 -32.31 13.19 -26.20
C ASP A 78 -31.79 11.79 -25.86
N VAL A 79 -31.75 11.49 -24.56
CA VAL A 79 -31.20 10.24 -24.03
C VAL A 79 -32.34 9.44 -23.40
N THR A 80 -32.88 8.50 -24.16
CA THR A 80 -33.69 7.42 -23.60
C THR A 80 -32.79 6.48 -22.78
N ALA A 81 -33.37 5.71 -21.85
CA ALA A 81 -32.64 4.74 -21.04
C ALA A 81 -31.83 3.74 -21.89
N ASP A 82 -32.37 3.33 -23.04
CA ASP A 82 -31.70 2.42 -23.99
C ASP A 82 -30.44 3.05 -24.61
N ARG A 83 -30.50 4.34 -24.97
CA ARG A 83 -29.34 5.06 -25.53
C ARG A 83 -28.26 5.27 -24.49
N LEU A 84 -28.63 5.58 -23.25
CA LEU A 84 -27.69 5.65 -22.12
C LEU A 84 -27.01 4.30 -21.93
N THR A 85 -27.79 3.21 -21.86
CA THR A 85 -27.27 1.85 -21.68
C THR A 85 -26.30 1.45 -22.80
N HIS A 86 -26.63 1.76 -24.05
CA HIS A 86 -25.72 1.53 -25.18
C HIS A 86 -24.43 2.34 -25.07
N PHE A 87 -24.53 3.61 -24.67
CA PHE A 87 -23.39 4.50 -24.47
C PHE A 87 -22.46 4.00 -23.36
N ILE A 88 -23.00 3.54 -22.23
CA ILE A 88 -22.19 2.92 -21.16
C ILE A 88 -21.52 1.64 -21.64
N ARG A 89 -22.24 0.76 -22.35
CA ARG A 89 -21.67 -0.48 -22.89
C ARG A 89 -20.51 -0.22 -23.85
N ASP A 90 -20.64 0.80 -24.70
CA ASP A 90 -19.59 1.22 -25.65
C ASP A 90 -18.31 1.67 -24.92
N ILE A 91 -18.45 2.50 -23.88
CA ILE A 91 -17.32 2.92 -23.04
C ILE A 91 -16.69 1.72 -22.31
N THR A 92 -17.50 0.85 -21.70
CA THR A 92 -17.03 -0.33 -20.96
C THR A 92 -16.28 -1.29 -21.87
N ALA A 93 -16.77 -1.53 -23.09
CA ALA A 93 -16.08 -2.36 -24.08
C ALA A 93 -14.73 -1.76 -24.50
N ALA A 94 -14.66 -0.44 -24.68
CA ALA A 94 -13.44 0.26 -25.06
C ALA A 94 -12.43 0.45 -23.91
N CYS A 95 -12.84 0.25 -22.64
CA CYS A 95 -12.03 0.55 -21.46
C CYS A 95 -11.82 -0.66 -20.53
N ALA A 96 -12.07 -1.89 -20.98
CA ALA A 96 -11.92 -3.10 -20.17
C ALA A 96 -10.51 -3.22 -19.55
N PRO A 97 -10.36 -3.62 -18.27
CA PRO A 97 -11.40 -4.08 -17.34
C PRO A 97 -12.25 -2.98 -16.67
N GLY A 98 -12.00 -1.70 -16.97
CA GLY A 98 -12.79 -0.56 -16.48
C GLY A 98 -11.93 0.70 -16.31
N PRO A 99 -12.53 1.91 -16.30
CA PRO A 99 -11.79 3.16 -16.13
C PRO A 99 -11.20 3.32 -14.72
N HIS A 100 -10.01 3.91 -14.65
CA HIS A 100 -9.40 4.34 -13.38
C HIS A 100 -9.77 5.78 -13.02
N VAL A 101 -9.88 6.65 -14.03
CA VAL A 101 -10.18 8.07 -13.85
C VAL A 101 -11.15 8.54 -14.92
N PHE A 102 -12.13 9.36 -14.53
CA PHE A 102 -12.96 10.14 -15.44
C PHE A 102 -12.45 11.59 -15.47
N LEU A 103 -12.10 12.09 -16.65
CA LEU A 103 -11.82 13.52 -16.85
C LEU A 103 -13.07 14.19 -17.41
N LEU A 104 -13.66 15.08 -16.62
CA LEU A 104 -14.89 15.79 -16.95
C LEU A 104 -14.55 17.15 -17.55
N LEU A 105 -14.54 17.26 -18.87
CA LEU A 105 -14.24 18.52 -19.56
C LEU A 105 -15.50 19.38 -19.61
N LEU A 106 -15.53 20.50 -18.90
CA LEU A 106 -16.69 21.37 -18.78
C LEU A 106 -16.39 22.77 -19.33
N GLN A 107 -17.39 23.37 -19.96
CA GLN A 107 -17.38 24.77 -20.40
C GLN A 107 -18.47 25.53 -19.64
N PRO A 108 -18.11 26.38 -18.67
CA PRO A 108 -19.09 27.01 -17.79
C PRO A 108 -20.14 27.86 -18.53
N GLU A 109 -19.77 28.44 -19.68
CA GLU A 109 -20.62 29.31 -20.49
C GLU A 109 -21.86 28.58 -21.01
N ASN A 110 -21.73 27.28 -21.32
CA ASN A 110 -22.75 26.46 -21.95
C ASN A 110 -23.19 25.28 -21.07
N PHE A 111 -22.79 25.27 -19.79
CA PHE A 111 -23.10 24.17 -18.88
C PHE A 111 -24.48 24.34 -18.24
N THR A 112 -25.46 23.62 -18.80
CA THR A 112 -26.85 23.61 -18.34
C THR A 112 -27.09 22.49 -17.34
N GLU A 113 -28.22 22.57 -16.62
CA GLU A 113 -28.68 21.49 -15.73
C GLU A 113 -28.88 20.16 -16.49
N GLN A 114 -29.29 20.21 -17.75
CA GLN A 114 -29.45 19.03 -18.58
C GLN A 114 -28.09 18.36 -18.88
N HIS A 115 -27.03 19.14 -19.13
CA HIS A 115 -25.68 18.62 -19.30
C HIS A 115 -25.16 17.98 -18.01
N LYS A 116 -25.43 18.62 -16.87
CA LYS A 116 -25.13 18.09 -15.53
C LYS A 116 -25.81 16.76 -15.29
N ASN A 117 -27.13 16.69 -15.37
CA ASN A 117 -27.90 15.48 -15.05
C ASN A 117 -27.46 14.28 -15.90
N ARG A 118 -27.13 14.50 -17.18
CA ARG A 118 -26.57 13.45 -18.05
C ARG A 118 -25.20 12.95 -17.61
N LEU A 119 -24.28 13.85 -17.27
CA LEU A 119 -22.97 13.45 -16.76
C LEU A 119 -23.11 12.65 -15.47
N GLU A 120 -24.03 13.06 -14.60
CA GLU A 120 -24.30 12.34 -13.36
C GLU A 120 -24.87 10.94 -13.62
N SER A 121 -25.84 10.81 -14.54
CA SER A 121 -26.39 9.50 -14.91
C SER A 121 -25.32 8.57 -15.50
N VAL A 122 -24.39 9.11 -16.31
CA VAL A 122 -23.28 8.31 -16.86
C VAL A 122 -22.38 7.81 -15.75
N LEU A 123 -21.90 8.69 -14.86
CA LEU A 123 -21.00 8.33 -13.77
C LEU A 123 -21.65 7.34 -12.79
N GLN A 124 -22.90 7.58 -12.40
CA GLN A 124 -23.67 6.70 -11.51
C GLN A 124 -23.90 5.30 -12.12
N SER A 125 -23.97 5.20 -13.45
CA SER A 125 -24.10 3.90 -14.14
C SER A 125 -22.81 3.07 -14.10
N PHE A 126 -21.65 3.70 -13.88
CA PHE A 126 -20.38 2.99 -13.66
C PHE A 126 -20.21 2.57 -12.20
N SER A 127 -20.39 3.51 -11.26
CA SER A 127 -20.48 3.22 -9.83
C SER A 127 -20.99 4.43 -9.04
N GLU A 128 -21.50 4.20 -7.83
CA GLU A 128 -21.83 5.28 -6.89
C GLU A 128 -20.59 6.12 -6.50
N GLN A 129 -19.39 5.54 -6.61
CA GLN A 129 -18.12 6.18 -6.30
C GLN A 129 -17.45 6.85 -7.51
N ALA A 130 -18.05 6.82 -8.71
CA ALA A 130 -17.42 7.35 -9.92
C ALA A 130 -17.00 8.82 -9.81
N PHE A 131 -17.72 9.63 -9.03
CA PHE A 131 -17.34 11.01 -8.72
C PHE A 131 -16.04 11.10 -7.88
N ASN A 132 -15.79 10.13 -6.99
CA ASN A 132 -14.53 10.03 -6.25
C ASN A 132 -13.33 9.73 -7.16
N HIS A 133 -13.59 9.23 -8.36
CA HIS A 133 -12.58 8.96 -9.40
C HIS A 133 -12.64 9.98 -10.56
N SER A 134 -13.31 11.12 -10.36
CA SER A 134 -13.47 12.16 -11.37
C SER A 134 -12.65 13.40 -11.06
N LEU A 135 -12.07 14.01 -12.11
CA LEU A 135 -11.40 15.32 -12.07
C LEU A 135 -12.06 16.24 -13.10
N VAL A 136 -12.42 17.45 -12.67
CA VAL A 136 -13.08 18.45 -13.53
C VAL A 136 -12.04 19.30 -14.25
N LEU A 137 -12.11 19.34 -15.58
CA LEU A 137 -11.29 20.23 -16.41
C LEU A 137 -12.16 21.36 -16.96
N ILE A 138 -11.89 22.58 -16.51
CA ILE A 138 -12.65 23.77 -16.90
C ILE A 138 -11.95 24.42 -18.09
N SER A 139 -12.65 24.61 -19.21
CA SER A 139 -12.12 25.30 -20.38
C SER A 139 -13.07 26.40 -20.82
N THR A 140 -12.55 27.62 -20.97
CA THR A 140 -13.29 28.76 -21.51
C THR A 140 -12.88 29.05 -22.97
N SER A 141 -13.82 29.57 -23.76
CA SER A 141 -13.53 30.09 -25.10
C SER A 141 -13.03 31.54 -25.08
N GLN A 142 -13.09 32.21 -23.94
CA GLN A 142 -12.74 33.62 -23.75
C GLN A 142 -11.34 33.79 -23.14
N ALA A 143 -10.83 35.02 -23.13
CA ALA A 143 -9.55 35.32 -22.51
C ALA A 143 -9.62 35.18 -20.99
N GLU A 144 -8.63 34.49 -20.40
CA GLU A 144 -8.57 34.20 -18.97
C GLU A 144 -8.25 35.47 -18.17
N THR A 145 -9.30 36.11 -17.65
CA THR A 145 -9.17 37.18 -16.66
C THR A 145 -9.71 36.70 -15.31
N PRO A 146 -9.11 37.12 -14.17
CA PRO A 146 -9.58 36.73 -12.84
C PRO A 146 -11.07 37.04 -12.62
N GLU A 147 -11.55 38.15 -13.17
CA GLU A 147 -12.94 38.61 -13.11
C GLU A 147 -13.89 37.64 -13.84
N LEU A 148 -13.52 37.21 -15.05
CA LEU A 148 -14.29 36.23 -15.81
C LEU A 148 -14.30 34.86 -15.12
N MET A 149 -13.17 34.43 -14.56
CA MET A 149 -13.11 33.17 -13.82
C MET A 149 -14.06 33.18 -12.61
N GLU A 150 -14.11 34.30 -11.88
CA GLU A 150 -15.02 34.47 -10.75
C GLU A 150 -16.49 34.46 -11.20
N GLU A 151 -16.80 35.07 -12.34
CA GLU A 151 -18.15 35.04 -12.93
C GLU A 151 -18.57 33.65 -13.39
N LEU A 152 -17.72 32.94 -14.15
CA LEU A 152 -17.98 31.59 -14.64
C LEU A 152 -18.16 30.60 -13.48
N MET A 153 -17.42 30.80 -12.38
CA MET A 153 -17.59 30.01 -11.17
C MET A 153 -18.91 30.27 -10.45
N LYS A 154 -19.69 31.31 -10.77
CA LYS A 154 -21.05 31.51 -10.21
C LYS A 154 -22.07 30.51 -10.75
N ASN A 155 -21.79 29.80 -11.85
CA ASN A 155 -22.72 28.79 -12.39
C ASN A 155 -22.95 27.67 -11.36
N PRO A 156 -24.18 27.51 -10.82
CA PRO A 156 -24.45 26.56 -9.74
C PRO A 156 -24.26 25.10 -10.17
N ASN A 157 -24.46 24.79 -11.46
CA ASN A 157 -24.30 23.44 -11.98
C ASN A 157 -22.82 23.02 -11.99
N ILE A 158 -21.91 23.94 -12.32
CA ILE A 158 -20.47 23.70 -12.27
C ILE A 158 -20.01 23.52 -10.83
N LYS A 159 -20.44 24.40 -9.92
CA LYS A 159 -20.12 24.28 -8.48
C LYS A 159 -20.55 22.93 -7.91
N ASP A 160 -21.75 22.46 -8.26
CA ASP A 160 -22.26 21.18 -7.77
C ASP A 160 -21.41 20.00 -8.24
N ILE A 161 -21.05 19.94 -9.53
CA ILE A 161 -20.19 18.87 -10.06
C ILE A 161 -18.79 18.90 -9.43
N ILE A 162 -18.19 20.08 -9.27
CA ILE A 162 -16.89 20.24 -8.61
C ILE A 162 -16.97 19.75 -7.17
N SER A 163 -18.02 20.12 -6.44
CA SER A 163 -18.28 19.66 -5.07
C SER A 163 -18.41 18.14 -5.00
N LYS A 164 -19.20 17.51 -5.90
CA LYS A 164 -19.34 16.05 -5.99
C LYS A 164 -18.01 15.36 -6.31
N CYS A 165 -17.14 16.00 -7.08
CA CYS A 165 -15.80 15.51 -7.40
C CYS A 165 -14.76 15.81 -6.31
N GLY A 166 -15.17 16.17 -5.08
CA GLY A 166 -14.24 16.44 -3.97
C GLY A 166 -13.45 17.73 -4.12
N ASN A 167 -14.03 18.74 -4.77
CA ASN A 167 -13.40 20.02 -5.10
C ASN A 167 -12.15 19.92 -6.01
N ARG A 168 -12.00 18.81 -6.73
CA ARG A 168 -10.90 18.61 -7.70
C ARG A 168 -11.28 19.21 -9.05
N SER A 169 -10.72 20.38 -9.34
CA SER A 169 -10.88 21.04 -10.63
C SER A 169 -9.59 21.70 -11.10
N MET A 170 -9.38 21.77 -12.41
CA MET A 170 -8.24 22.45 -13.02
C MET A 170 -8.68 23.22 -14.26
N TRP A 171 -8.21 24.45 -14.40
CA TRP A 171 -8.46 25.26 -15.59
C TRP A 171 -7.57 24.84 -16.75
N MET A 172 -8.04 24.90 -17.99
CA MET A 172 -7.28 24.62 -19.21
C MET A 172 -6.99 25.92 -19.95
N THR A 173 -5.72 26.32 -19.95
CA THR A 173 -5.23 27.60 -20.49
C THR A 173 -4.79 27.46 -21.95
N ARG A 174 -5.14 28.40 -22.81
CA ARG A 174 -4.59 28.56 -24.17
C ARG A 174 -3.44 29.57 -24.09
N SER A 175 -2.22 29.10 -23.85
CA SER A 175 -1.02 29.95 -23.96
C SER A 175 -0.04 29.33 -24.95
N GLU A 176 0.56 30.18 -25.79
CA GLU A 176 1.36 29.83 -26.97
C GLU A 176 2.84 29.54 -26.64
N ASP A 177 3.30 29.74 -25.40
CA ASP A 177 4.70 29.54 -24.98
C ASP A 177 4.86 28.37 -23.99
N ASP A 178 5.17 27.18 -24.52
CA ASP A 178 5.40 25.89 -23.81
C ASP A 178 4.80 25.74 -22.37
N PRO A 179 3.46 25.84 -22.19
CA PRO A 179 2.79 25.56 -20.92
C PRO A 179 2.16 24.16 -20.89
N ASN A 180 2.08 23.49 -22.05
CA ASN A 180 1.40 22.21 -22.22
C ASN A 180 2.12 21.07 -21.48
N MET A 181 3.45 21.11 -21.36
CA MET A 181 4.21 20.08 -20.63
C MET A 181 3.98 20.14 -19.12
N LYS A 182 4.01 21.34 -18.51
CA LYS A 182 3.73 21.52 -17.07
C LYS A 182 2.30 21.11 -16.71
N LYS A 183 1.33 21.53 -17.53
CA LYS A 183 -0.09 21.18 -17.36
C LYS A 183 -0.33 19.67 -17.40
N ARG A 184 0.32 19.00 -18.35
CA ARG A 184 0.26 17.56 -18.49
C ARG A 184 0.88 16.86 -17.29
N GLU A 185 2.01 17.34 -16.79
CA GLU A 185 2.65 16.79 -15.59
C GLU A 185 1.76 16.96 -14.36
N GLU A 186 1.12 18.12 -14.20
CA GLU A 186 0.14 18.37 -13.14
C GLU A 186 -1.06 17.44 -13.25
N LEU A 187 -1.66 17.29 -14.44
CA LEU A 187 -2.74 16.34 -14.73
C LEU A 187 -2.35 14.91 -14.35
N LEU A 188 -1.20 14.44 -14.82
CA LEU A 188 -0.72 13.08 -14.53
C LEU A 188 -0.41 12.89 -13.05
N LYS A 189 0.11 13.93 -12.38
CA LYS A 189 0.36 13.91 -10.93
C LYS A 189 -0.95 13.81 -10.15
N THR A 190 -1.93 14.64 -10.46
CA THR A 190 -3.26 14.60 -9.81
C THR A 190 -3.95 13.26 -10.05
N MET A 191 -3.94 12.74 -11.27
CA MET A 191 -4.50 11.41 -11.57
C MET A 191 -3.72 10.28 -10.87
N GLY A 192 -2.39 10.40 -10.76
CA GLY A 192 -1.56 9.48 -9.99
C GLY A 192 -1.92 9.45 -8.51
N GLN A 193 -2.08 10.62 -7.89
CA GLN A 193 -2.54 10.77 -6.50
C GLN A 193 -3.95 10.19 -6.30
N MET A 194 -4.86 10.44 -7.25
CA MET A 194 -6.18 9.82 -7.24
C MET A 194 -6.05 8.29 -7.23
N MET A 195 -5.22 7.70 -8.09
CA MET A 195 -5.03 6.24 -8.09
C MET A 195 -4.37 5.67 -6.83
N GLU A 196 -3.50 6.42 -6.16
CA GLU A 196 -2.97 6.03 -4.85
C GLU A 196 -4.09 5.99 -3.80
N ASN A 197 -4.97 7.00 -3.77
CA ASN A 197 -6.10 7.08 -2.83
C ASN A 197 -7.18 6.00 -3.05
N VAL A 198 -7.42 5.57 -4.29
CA VAL A 198 -8.39 4.50 -4.61
C VAL A 198 -7.90 3.13 -4.15
N LYS A 199 -6.59 2.87 -4.27
CA LYS A 199 -5.97 1.67 -3.71
C LYS A 199 -6.10 1.61 -2.18
N HIS A 200 -6.21 2.75 -1.51
CA HIS A 200 -6.34 2.86 -0.06
C HIS A 200 -7.79 2.83 0.48
N LEU A 201 -8.82 3.05 -0.35
CA LEU A 201 -10.21 3.18 0.13
C LEU A 201 -11.19 2.09 -0.33
N GLU A 202 -10.97 1.40 -1.45
CA GLU A 202 -11.96 0.41 -1.93
C GLU A 202 -11.58 -1.07 -1.77
N THR A 203 -10.33 -1.43 -1.48
CA THR A 203 -9.92 -2.81 -1.82
C THR A 203 -8.91 -3.44 -0.87
N GLY A 204 -9.41 -3.98 0.25
CA GLY A 204 -8.62 -4.97 1.00
C GLY A 204 -9.40 -6.07 1.71
N ASN A 205 -10.68 -5.88 2.03
CA ASN A 205 -11.52 -7.02 2.45
C ASN A 205 -12.07 -7.75 1.21
N ILE A 206 -12.55 -6.99 0.21
CA ILE A 206 -13.07 -7.56 -1.03
C ILE A 206 -11.96 -8.24 -1.87
N MET A 207 -10.72 -7.72 -1.88
CA MET A 207 -9.67 -8.26 -2.77
C MET A 207 -9.08 -9.60 -2.33
N ALA A 208 -8.67 -9.76 -1.06
CA ALA A 208 -8.01 -11.00 -0.63
C ALA A 208 -8.99 -12.18 -0.57
N GLU A 209 -10.26 -11.91 -0.27
CA GLU A 209 -11.34 -12.89 -0.29
C GLU A 209 -11.75 -13.22 -1.73
N ASN A 210 -11.78 -12.23 -2.64
CA ASN A 210 -12.06 -12.48 -4.05
C ASN A 210 -11.00 -13.37 -4.71
N TYR A 211 -9.69 -13.17 -4.49
CA TYR A 211 -8.69 -14.07 -5.08
C TYR A 211 -8.79 -15.49 -4.53
N GLU A 212 -9.02 -15.64 -3.22
CA GLU A 212 -9.15 -16.96 -2.61
C GLU A 212 -10.39 -17.70 -3.13
N GLU A 213 -11.51 -17.01 -3.32
CA GLU A 213 -12.73 -17.58 -3.93
C GLU A 213 -12.59 -17.79 -5.45
N GLU A 214 -11.95 -16.88 -6.19
CA GLU A 214 -11.63 -17.07 -7.62
C GLU A 214 -10.77 -18.31 -7.84
N ILE A 215 -9.76 -18.52 -6.99
CA ILE A 215 -8.89 -19.70 -7.06
C ILE A 215 -9.64 -20.96 -6.66
N LYS A 216 -10.42 -20.95 -5.58
CA LYS A 216 -11.27 -22.09 -5.21
C LYS A 216 -12.25 -22.46 -6.32
N THR A 217 -12.84 -21.46 -6.98
CA THR A 217 -13.79 -21.65 -8.08
C THR A 217 -13.09 -22.26 -9.29
N ALA A 218 -11.89 -21.75 -9.64
CA ALA A 218 -11.07 -22.32 -10.70
C ALA A 218 -10.69 -23.78 -10.39
N LEU A 219 -10.28 -24.09 -9.15
CA LEU A 219 -9.99 -25.45 -8.70
C LEU A 219 -11.23 -26.37 -8.76
N GLN A 220 -12.41 -25.89 -8.34
CA GLN A 220 -13.67 -26.64 -8.41
C GLN A 220 -14.07 -26.95 -9.86
N ASN A 221 -13.76 -26.04 -10.78
CA ASN A 221 -13.99 -26.21 -12.21
C ASN A 221 -12.88 -27.03 -12.91
N ASN A 222 -11.91 -27.56 -12.16
CA ASN A 222 -10.69 -28.22 -12.68
C ASN A 222 -9.87 -27.33 -13.64
N ASP A 223 -10.04 -26.02 -13.58
CA ASP A 223 -9.25 -25.05 -14.33
C ASP A 223 -7.97 -24.72 -13.55
N LEU A 224 -7.03 -25.67 -13.60
CA LEU A 224 -5.75 -25.56 -12.91
C LEU A 224 -4.89 -24.40 -13.44
N ALA A 225 -5.06 -24.01 -14.70
CA ALA A 225 -4.31 -22.92 -15.32
C ALA A 225 -4.78 -21.57 -14.77
N LEU A 226 -6.09 -21.33 -14.74
CA LEU A 226 -6.67 -20.13 -14.15
C LEU A 226 -6.40 -20.04 -12.64
N ALA A 227 -6.51 -21.16 -11.92
CA ALA A 227 -6.19 -21.21 -10.49
C ALA A 227 -4.73 -20.78 -10.21
N ALA A 228 -3.81 -21.19 -11.07
CA ALA A 228 -2.39 -20.92 -10.94
C ALA A 228 -2.03 -19.48 -11.38
N GLU A 229 -2.66 -18.96 -12.44
CA GLU A 229 -2.57 -17.54 -12.83
C GLU A 229 -3.03 -16.62 -11.69
N LYS A 230 -4.20 -16.90 -11.10
CA LYS A 230 -4.75 -16.12 -9.99
C LYS A 230 -3.89 -16.22 -8.72
N ALA A 231 -3.27 -17.36 -8.48
CA ALA A 231 -2.31 -17.51 -7.38
C ALA A 231 -1.05 -16.64 -7.60
N GLN A 232 -0.54 -16.57 -8.84
CA GLN A 232 0.58 -15.70 -9.17
C GLN A 232 0.21 -14.23 -9.01
N GLU A 233 -0.96 -13.80 -9.48
CA GLU A 233 -1.47 -12.43 -9.27
C GLU A 233 -1.56 -12.08 -7.78
N TYR A 234 -2.00 -13.02 -6.95
CA TYR A 234 -2.05 -12.84 -5.50
C TYR A 234 -0.64 -12.66 -4.90
N VAL A 235 0.33 -13.49 -5.29
CA VAL A 235 1.73 -13.41 -4.82
C VAL A 235 2.35 -12.06 -5.22
N ASP A 236 2.20 -11.68 -6.49
CA ASP A 236 2.72 -10.40 -7.01
C ASP A 236 2.10 -9.21 -6.28
N LYS A 237 0.79 -9.25 -6.03
CA LYS A 237 0.08 -8.18 -5.33
C LYS A 237 0.49 -8.10 -3.87
N PHE A 238 0.59 -9.23 -3.19
CA PHE A 238 1.06 -9.32 -1.80
C PHE A 238 2.45 -8.68 -1.64
N ASN A 239 3.38 -9.01 -2.54
CA ASN A 239 4.73 -8.45 -2.53
C ASN A 239 4.78 -6.93 -2.78
N ASN A 240 3.72 -6.34 -3.34
CA ASN A 240 3.66 -4.93 -3.72
C ASN A 240 2.73 -4.06 -2.83
N VAL A 241 2.07 -4.64 -1.81
CA VAL A 241 1.22 -3.84 -0.90
C VAL A 241 2.09 -2.95 -0.02
N CYS A 242 1.94 -1.63 -0.14
CA CYS A 242 2.57 -0.65 0.75
C CYS A 242 1.59 -0.18 1.83
N LEU A 243 2.11 0.06 3.04
CA LEU A 243 1.37 0.58 4.18
C LEU A 243 2.00 1.89 4.66
N ASN A 244 1.24 2.98 4.64
CA ASN A 244 1.65 4.32 5.06
C ASN A 244 1.05 4.65 6.43
N ILE A 245 1.88 4.65 7.47
CA ILE A 245 1.45 4.93 8.84
C ILE A 245 1.92 6.32 9.24
N ALA A 246 1.00 7.22 9.54
CA ALA A 246 1.32 8.54 10.05
C ALA A 246 1.46 8.54 11.56
N ILE A 247 2.56 9.11 12.07
CA ILE A 247 2.83 9.30 13.50
C ILE A 247 2.86 10.80 13.76
N THR A 248 1.88 11.28 14.50
CA THR A 248 1.60 12.70 14.74
C THR A 248 1.42 12.94 16.24
N GLY A 249 1.53 14.17 16.70
CA GLY A 249 1.59 14.49 18.13
C GLY A 249 2.26 15.84 18.37
N GLU A 250 2.22 16.35 19.59
CA GLU A 250 2.94 17.59 19.93
C GLU A 250 4.46 17.43 19.85
N SER A 251 5.18 18.56 19.83
CA SER A 251 6.65 18.56 19.95
C SER A 251 7.08 17.84 21.23
N GLY A 252 8.11 17.00 21.13
CA GLY A 252 8.65 16.30 22.31
C GLY A 252 7.80 15.11 22.80
N SER A 253 6.64 14.83 22.21
CA SER A 253 5.77 13.73 22.65
C SER A 253 6.31 12.32 22.40
N GLY A 254 7.50 12.17 21.82
CA GLY A 254 8.11 10.86 21.59
C GLY A 254 7.77 10.22 20.23
N LYS A 255 7.24 10.99 19.27
CA LYS A 255 6.94 10.55 17.88
C LYS A 255 8.13 9.83 17.22
N SER A 256 9.26 10.52 17.09
CA SER A 256 10.47 9.99 16.46
C SER A 256 11.06 8.80 17.22
N THR A 257 10.91 8.77 18.56
CA THR A 257 11.25 7.60 19.38
C THR A 257 10.37 6.40 19.01
N LEU A 258 9.06 6.60 18.89
CA LEU A 258 8.12 5.55 18.48
C LEU A 258 8.41 5.08 17.05
N VAL A 259 8.70 5.98 16.10
CA VAL A 259 9.13 5.65 14.72
C VAL A 259 10.34 4.72 14.74
N ASN A 260 11.36 5.03 15.54
CA ASN A 260 12.58 4.22 15.65
C ASN A 260 12.31 2.86 16.28
N ALA A 261 11.53 2.84 17.36
CA ALA A 261 11.07 1.64 18.02
C ALA A 261 10.34 0.70 17.05
N LEU A 262 9.40 1.23 16.27
CA LEU A 262 8.65 0.49 15.25
C LEU A 262 9.53 -0.08 14.14
N ARG A 263 10.73 0.48 13.93
CA ARG A 263 11.72 0.01 12.94
C ARG A 263 12.77 -0.92 13.54
N GLY A 264 12.75 -1.15 14.85
CA GLY A 264 13.81 -1.86 15.56
C GLY A 264 15.18 -1.16 15.44
N ILE A 265 15.20 0.18 15.40
CA ILE A 265 16.42 0.98 15.30
C ILE A 265 16.64 1.72 16.62
N ARG A 266 17.88 1.67 17.13
CA ARG A 266 18.26 2.42 18.32
C ARG A 266 18.33 3.93 18.02
N ASN A 267 17.80 4.74 18.93
CA ASN A 267 17.89 6.20 18.82
C ASN A 267 19.34 6.68 18.70
N LYS A 268 19.54 7.81 18.00
CA LYS A 268 20.87 8.44 17.78
C LYS A 268 21.86 7.56 16.98
N THR A 269 21.37 6.60 16.21
CA THR A 269 22.18 5.81 15.27
C THR A 269 21.92 6.23 13.82
N GLN A 270 22.77 5.80 12.89
CA GLN A 270 22.62 6.14 11.47
C GLN A 270 21.29 5.62 10.91
N GLY A 271 20.51 6.48 10.27
CA GLY A 271 19.21 6.14 9.69
C GLY A 271 18.04 6.15 10.69
N ALA A 272 18.28 6.45 11.97
CA ALA A 272 17.24 6.72 12.96
C ALA A 272 16.56 8.08 12.69
N ALA A 273 15.26 8.15 12.95
CA ALA A 273 14.55 9.41 13.06
C ALA A 273 15.21 10.26 14.16
N PRO A 274 15.59 11.52 13.89
CA PRO A 274 16.25 12.37 14.87
C PRO A 274 15.37 12.53 16.11
N THR A 275 15.94 12.30 17.30
CA THR A 275 15.24 12.50 18.58
C THR A 275 15.88 13.66 19.35
N GLY A 276 15.07 14.42 20.08
CA GLY A 276 15.54 15.57 20.85
C GLY A 276 14.43 16.21 21.67
N VAL A 277 14.84 17.11 22.56
CA VAL A 277 13.93 17.91 23.41
C VAL A 277 13.28 19.04 22.62
N VAL A 278 13.95 19.52 21.56
CA VAL A 278 13.43 20.52 20.61
C VAL A 278 12.77 19.84 19.41
N GLU A 279 11.88 20.55 18.73
CA GLU A 279 11.24 20.06 17.50
C GLU A 279 12.33 19.67 16.48
N THR A 280 12.36 18.38 16.16
CA THR A 280 13.37 17.76 15.29
C THR A 280 12.84 17.54 13.88
N THR A 281 11.52 17.44 13.72
CA THR A 281 10.86 17.13 12.46
C THR A 281 10.09 18.38 12.00
N MET A 282 10.58 19.02 10.94
CA MET A 282 9.99 20.26 10.39
C MET A 282 9.13 20.02 9.13
N LYS A 283 9.21 18.81 8.55
CA LYS A 283 8.42 18.38 7.39
C LYS A 283 7.99 16.93 7.59
N PRO A 284 6.84 16.49 7.06
CA PRO A 284 6.50 15.07 6.99
C PRO A 284 7.68 14.30 6.40
N THR A 285 8.29 13.42 7.20
CA THR A 285 9.50 12.69 6.81
C THR A 285 9.22 11.20 6.78
N GLU A 286 9.52 10.58 5.63
CA GLU A 286 9.37 9.15 5.43
C GLU A 286 10.54 8.38 6.05
N TYR A 287 10.22 7.33 6.79
CA TYR A 287 11.17 6.37 7.31
C TYR A 287 10.75 4.96 6.91
N LEU A 288 11.53 4.37 6.00
CA LEU A 288 11.33 2.99 5.55
C LEU A 288 11.74 2.00 6.65
N HIS A 289 10.96 0.94 6.81
CA HIS A 289 11.38 -0.16 7.67
C HIS A 289 12.57 -0.91 7.04
N PRO A 290 13.68 -1.15 7.78
CA PRO A 290 14.92 -1.69 7.21
C PRO A 290 14.79 -3.04 6.48
N GLU A 291 13.85 -3.87 6.94
CA GLU A 291 13.63 -5.23 6.42
C GLU A 291 12.33 -5.36 5.63
N HIS A 292 11.50 -4.32 5.64
CA HIS A 292 10.16 -4.34 5.08
C HIS A 292 9.84 -2.99 4.44
N PRO A 293 10.47 -2.64 3.31
CA PRO A 293 10.36 -1.31 2.70
C PRO A 293 8.92 -0.92 2.31
N ASN A 294 8.02 -1.92 2.23
CA ASN A 294 6.59 -1.73 2.04
C ASN A 294 5.90 -1.07 3.24
N ILE A 295 6.49 -1.09 4.45
CA ILE A 295 6.04 -0.25 5.56
C ILE A 295 6.77 1.09 5.51
N ARG A 296 5.99 2.15 5.41
CA ARG A 296 6.44 3.54 5.42
C ARG A 296 5.89 4.21 6.67
N LEU A 297 6.77 4.49 7.61
CA LEU A 297 6.44 5.24 8.82
C LEU A 297 6.71 6.72 8.55
N TRP A 298 5.71 7.54 8.77
CA TRP A 298 5.79 8.98 8.55
C TRP A 298 5.87 9.67 9.90
N ASP A 299 7.03 10.26 10.20
CA ASP A 299 7.17 11.16 11.33
C ASP A 299 6.65 12.53 10.91
N LEU A 300 5.55 12.96 11.51
CA LEU A 300 4.92 14.23 11.20
C LEU A 300 5.42 15.31 12.15
N PRO A 301 5.54 16.57 11.69
CA PRO A 301 6.01 17.66 12.53
C PRO A 301 5.13 17.81 13.78
N GLY A 302 5.74 18.20 14.90
CA GLY A 302 4.95 18.49 16.10
C GLY A 302 3.98 19.63 15.89
N PHE A 303 2.68 19.37 16.10
CA PHE A 303 1.67 20.41 16.06
C PHE A 303 1.65 21.21 17.36
N GLY A 304 1.15 22.45 17.32
CA GLY A 304 1.04 23.31 18.51
C GLY A 304 2.30 24.10 18.88
N SER A 305 3.35 24.06 18.04
CA SER A 305 4.45 25.01 18.11
C SER A 305 4.08 26.34 17.42
N THR A 306 4.77 27.44 17.74
CA THR A 306 4.57 28.75 17.08
C THR A 306 4.77 28.70 15.55
N ARG A 307 5.35 27.61 15.04
CA ARG A 307 5.68 27.41 13.62
C ARG A 307 4.61 26.63 12.85
N PHE A 308 3.75 25.86 13.53
CA PHE A 308 2.70 25.05 12.90
C PHE A 308 1.36 25.19 13.65
N PRO A 309 0.58 26.27 13.35
CA PRO A 309 -0.80 26.39 13.83
C PRO A 309 -1.64 25.21 13.33
N ALA A 310 -2.50 24.66 14.19
CA ALA A 310 -3.32 23.48 13.89
C ALA A 310 -4.14 23.63 12.59
N ASP A 311 -4.61 24.85 12.33
CA ASP A 311 -5.46 25.19 11.19
C ASP A 311 -4.71 25.09 9.84
N LYS A 312 -3.39 25.37 9.85
CA LYS A 312 -2.51 25.27 8.66
C LYS A 312 -1.76 23.93 8.58
N TYR A 313 -1.72 23.18 9.68
CA TYR A 313 -1.11 21.86 9.74
C TYR A 313 -1.80 20.86 8.80
N LEU A 314 -3.12 21.01 8.62
CA LEU A 314 -3.95 20.15 7.78
C LEU A 314 -3.58 20.20 6.29
N GLU A 315 -3.30 21.40 5.77
CA GLU A 315 -2.90 21.60 4.37
C GLU A 315 -1.48 21.08 4.10
N TYR A 316 -0.62 21.05 5.14
CA TYR A 316 0.80 20.74 5.01
C TYR A 316 1.11 19.24 5.08
N VAL A 317 0.28 18.47 5.78
CA VAL A 317 0.54 17.06 6.11
C VAL A 317 -0.02 16.10 5.04
N GLU A 318 -0.81 16.58 4.08
CA GLU A 318 -1.36 15.75 2.98
C GLU A 318 -2.02 14.46 3.52
N PHE A 319 -2.98 14.60 4.45
CA PHE A 319 -3.58 13.51 5.24
C PHE A 319 -4.09 12.32 4.40
N GLU A 320 -4.44 12.53 3.14
CA GLU A 320 -4.91 11.49 2.22
C GLU A 320 -3.89 10.37 2.01
N LYS A 321 -2.59 10.70 2.09
CA LYS A 321 -1.45 9.80 1.86
C LYS A 321 -1.38 8.62 2.83
N TYR A 322 -2.01 8.73 3.99
CA TYR A 322 -1.82 7.78 5.09
C TYR A 322 -3.01 6.83 5.20
N ASP A 323 -2.72 5.55 5.45
CA ASP A 323 -3.73 4.52 5.71
C ASP A 323 -4.44 4.77 7.04
N PHE A 324 -3.67 5.09 8.07
CA PHE A 324 -4.17 5.43 9.40
C PHE A 324 -3.15 6.28 10.18
N PHE A 325 -3.62 6.84 11.29
CA PHE A 325 -2.85 7.77 12.13
C PHE A 325 -2.62 7.20 13.53
N ILE A 326 -1.44 7.43 14.07
CA ILE A 326 -1.11 7.23 15.47
C ILE A 326 -0.87 8.61 16.08
N ILE A 327 -1.76 9.03 16.98
CA ILE A 327 -1.65 10.30 17.70
C ILE A 327 -0.89 10.01 19.00
N VAL A 328 0.32 10.57 19.12
CA VAL A 328 1.23 10.35 20.24
C VAL A 328 1.23 11.57 21.17
N SER A 329 0.89 11.34 22.44
CA SER A 329 0.93 12.37 23.49
C SER A 329 1.72 11.87 24.70
N ASP A 330 2.50 12.74 25.35
CA ASP A 330 3.34 12.45 26.53
C ASP A 330 2.90 13.18 27.81
N HIS A 331 1.94 14.11 27.72
CA HIS A 331 1.27 14.77 28.85
C HIS A 331 -0.27 14.65 28.81
N ARG A 332 -0.99 15.48 29.59
CA ARG A 332 -2.46 15.52 29.59
C ARG A 332 -3.01 15.69 28.18
N PHE A 333 -4.23 15.20 27.94
CA PHE A 333 -4.94 15.43 26.68
C PHE A 333 -5.16 16.93 26.46
N ARG A 334 -4.78 17.45 25.29
CA ARG A 334 -4.82 18.89 24.97
C ARG A 334 -5.85 19.22 23.90
N GLU A 335 -6.21 20.51 23.81
CA GLU A 335 -7.10 21.02 22.76
C GLU A 335 -6.59 20.70 21.35
N ASN A 336 -5.27 20.70 21.16
CA ASN A 336 -4.67 20.38 19.89
C ASN A 336 -4.86 18.89 19.51
N ASP A 337 -4.75 17.97 20.49
CA ASP A 337 -5.05 16.54 20.29
C ASP A 337 -6.51 16.36 19.85
N ALA A 338 -7.42 17.11 20.48
CA ALA A 338 -8.85 17.12 20.16
C ALA A 338 -9.14 17.58 18.72
N LYS A 339 -8.51 18.68 18.30
CA LYS A 339 -8.64 19.20 16.93
C LYS A 339 -8.18 18.17 15.92
N LEU A 340 -6.99 17.61 16.12
CA LEU A 340 -6.42 16.63 15.21
C LEU A 340 -7.29 15.37 15.10
N ALA A 341 -7.75 14.82 16.22
CA ALA A 341 -8.63 13.66 16.22
C ALA A 341 -9.94 13.92 15.44
N LYS A 342 -10.56 15.10 15.63
CA LYS A 342 -11.77 15.50 14.88
C LYS A 342 -11.52 15.62 13.39
N GLU A 343 -10.39 16.17 12.96
CA GLU A 343 -10.08 16.30 11.54
C GLU A 343 -9.82 14.94 10.88
N ILE A 344 -9.05 14.07 11.53
CA ILE A 344 -8.83 12.70 11.04
C ILE A 344 -10.16 11.96 10.90
N HIS A 345 -11.07 12.16 11.85
CA HIS A 345 -12.42 11.58 11.80
C HIS A 345 -13.27 12.16 10.66
N LYS A 346 -13.25 13.48 10.41
CA LYS A 346 -13.94 14.10 9.25
C LYS A 346 -13.47 13.50 7.93
N MET A 347 -12.19 13.15 7.82
CA MET A 347 -11.60 12.49 6.66
C MET A 347 -11.91 10.99 6.57
N LYS A 348 -12.72 10.45 7.49
CA LYS A 348 -13.08 9.03 7.58
C LYS A 348 -11.87 8.10 7.69
N LYS A 349 -10.75 8.60 8.21
CA LYS A 349 -9.53 7.82 8.46
C LYS A 349 -9.54 7.30 9.89
N LYS A 350 -8.91 6.14 10.11
CA LYS A 350 -8.76 5.56 11.45
C LYS A 350 -7.61 6.26 12.19
N PHE A 351 -7.78 6.43 13.50
CA PHE A 351 -6.68 6.86 14.36
C PHE A 351 -6.61 6.03 15.64
N TYR A 352 -5.41 5.99 16.21
CA TYR A 352 -5.10 5.31 17.45
C TYR A 352 -4.40 6.30 18.37
N PHE A 353 -4.89 6.44 19.60
CA PHE A 353 -4.31 7.35 20.56
C PHE A 353 -3.29 6.61 21.41
N VAL A 354 -2.05 7.09 21.39
CA VAL A 354 -0.91 6.49 22.08
C VAL A 354 -0.40 7.46 23.12
N ARG A 355 -0.60 7.08 24.38
CA ARG A 355 -0.04 7.74 25.55
C ARG A 355 1.37 7.18 25.76
N SER A 356 2.37 7.99 25.45
CA SER A 356 3.79 7.61 25.48
C SER A 356 4.46 7.97 26.82
N LYS A 357 5.72 7.57 26.98
CA LYS A 357 6.58 7.87 28.13
C LYS A 357 6.02 7.39 29.48
N ILE A 358 5.24 6.32 29.45
CA ILE A 358 4.64 5.71 30.65
C ILE A 358 5.70 5.25 31.66
N ASP A 359 6.85 4.82 31.16
CA ASP A 359 8.00 4.52 31.98
C ASP A 359 8.47 5.70 32.84
N LEU A 360 8.46 6.92 32.29
CA LEU A 360 8.85 8.12 33.05
C LEU A 360 7.78 8.54 34.05
N ASN A 361 6.49 8.35 33.72
CA ASN A 361 5.41 8.64 34.66
C ASN A 361 5.47 7.70 35.87
N ILE A 362 5.66 6.41 35.63
CA ILE A 362 5.81 5.43 36.71
C ILE A 362 7.05 5.72 37.55
N GLN A 363 8.18 6.03 36.91
CA GLN A 363 9.41 6.35 37.64
C GLN A 363 9.19 7.56 38.56
N ALA A 364 8.60 8.65 38.06
CA ALA A 364 8.36 9.85 38.86
C ALA A 364 7.45 9.57 40.07
N GLU A 365 6.35 8.83 39.88
CA GLU A 365 5.42 8.53 40.98
C GLU A 365 6.01 7.53 41.98
N THR A 366 6.85 6.60 41.54
CA THR A 366 7.56 5.65 42.43
C THR A 366 8.60 6.37 43.30
N GLU A 367 9.23 7.42 42.78
CA GLU A 367 10.19 8.24 43.54
C GLU A 367 9.48 9.13 44.59
N ASP A 368 8.25 9.57 44.30
CA ASP A 368 7.45 10.43 45.18
C ASP A 368 6.64 9.67 46.24
N ASP A 369 6.08 8.49 45.91
CA ASP A 369 5.22 7.68 46.79
C ASP A 369 5.73 6.23 46.95
N PRO A 370 6.27 5.86 48.13
CA PRO A 370 6.71 4.49 48.41
C PRO A 370 5.60 3.43 48.39
N GLU A 371 4.33 3.82 48.54
CA GLU A 371 3.16 2.93 48.46
C GLU A 371 2.49 2.96 47.08
N PHE A 372 3.18 3.51 46.08
CA PHE A 372 2.68 3.68 44.72
C PHE A 372 2.10 2.40 44.12
N ASN A 373 0.92 2.54 43.50
CA ASN A 373 0.25 1.47 42.77
C ASN A 373 0.24 1.77 41.27
N GLU A 374 1.07 1.04 40.53
CA GLU A 374 1.21 1.16 39.07
C GLU A 374 -0.11 0.96 38.31
N GLU A 375 -0.87 -0.09 38.66
CA GLU A 375 -2.13 -0.42 37.99
C GLU A 375 -3.17 0.70 38.13
N LYS A 376 -3.24 1.31 39.31
CA LYS A 376 -4.14 2.44 39.59
C LYS A 376 -3.77 3.68 38.76
N LEU A 377 -2.49 3.97 38.59
CA LEU A 377 -2.03 5.07 37.75
C LEU A 377 -2.32 4.81 36.27
N LEU A 378 -1.99 3.62 35.76
CA LEU A 378 -2.27 3.27 34.37
C LEU A 378 -3.77 3.36 34.05
N LYS A 379 -4.61 2.88 34.98
CA LYS A 379 -6.07 2.99 34.86
C LYS A 379 -6.53 4.45 34.82
N SER A 380 -6.05 5.30 35.74
CA SER A 380 -6.46 6.71 35.78
C SER A 380 -6.03 7.49 34.54
N ILE A 381 -4.84 7.23 34.01
CA ILE A 381 -4.35 7.85 32.77
C ILE A 381 -5.23 7.42 31.58
N ARG A 382 -5.56 6.12 31.49
CA ARG A 382 -6.43 5.61 30.41
C ARG A 382 -7.82 6.21 30.46
N GLU A 383 -8.45 6.18 31.64
CA GLU A 383 -9.80 6.72 31.85
C GLU A 383 -9.84 8.20 31.47
N ASN A 384 -8.87 9.00 31.91
CA ASN A 384 -8.78 10.40 31.54
C ASN A 384 -8.72 10.62 30.02
N CYS A 385 -7.84 9.90 29.30
CA CYS A 385 -7.75 10.03 27.85
C CYS A 385 -9.03 9.56 27.13
N THR A 386 -9.66 8.50 27.64
CA THR A 386 -10.88 7.92 27.08
C THR A 386 -12.05 8.87 27.23
N GLU A 387 -12.24 9.44 28.43
CA GLU A 387 -13.29 10.42 28.72
C GLU A 387 -13.17 11.66 27.84
N GLU A 388 -11.95 12.20 27.69
CA GLU A 388 -11.72 13.37 26.83
C GLU A 388 -12.07 13.10 25.37
N LEU A 389 -11.70 11.94 24.84
CA LEU A 389 -12.09 11.54 23.48
C LEU A 389 -13.61 11.30 23.37
N GLN A 390 -14.25 10.70 24.38
CA GLN A 390 -15.69 10.50 24.40
C GLN A 390 -16.47 11.82 24.39
N LYS A 391 -16.00 12.85 25.13
CA LYS A 391 -16.58 14.20 25.10
C LYS A 391 -16.54 14.83 23.71
N LEU A 392 -15.62 14.40 22.83
CA LEU A 392 -15.54 14.86 21.44
C LEU A 392 -16.48 14.11 20.49
N GLY A 393 -17.22 13.12 20.97
CA GLY A 393 -18.15 12.30 20.19
C GLY A 393 -17.59 10.96 19.73
N PHE A 394 -16.44 10.53 20.23
CA PHE A 394 -15.88 9.20 19.92
C PHE A 394 -16.46 8.15 20.88
N GLU A 395 -17.37 7.29 20.42
CA GLU A 395 -18.05 6.30 21.28
C GLU A 395 -17.09 5.25 21.89
N SER A 396 -16.07 4.83 21.13
CA SER A 396 -15.13 3.77 21.55
C SER A 396 -13.68 4.07 21.15
N PRO A 397 -13.07 5.13 21.73
CA PRO A 397 -11.71 5.52 21.37
C PRO A 397 -10.70 4.43 21.74
N LYS A 398 -9.71 4.22 20.86
CA LYS A 398 -8.62 3.25 21.07
C LYS A 398 -7.43 3.96 21.69
N VAL A 399 -7.24 3.77 22.99
CA VAL A 399 -6.16 4.38 23.80
C VAL A 399 -5.17 3.30 24.24
N PHE A 400 -3.88 3.53 24.03
CA PHE A 400 -2.81 2.61 24.41
C PHE A 400 -1.71 3.32 25.20
N LEU A 401 -1.32 2.73 26.32
CA LEU A 401 -0.23 3.19 27.18
C LEU A 401 1.07 2.47 26.78
N VAL A 402 2.07 3.20 26.29
CA VAL A 402 3.31 2.58 25.76
C VAL A 402 4.58 3.29 26.26
N SER A 403 5.67 2.53 26.30
CA SER A 403 7.02 3.07 26.36
C SER A 403 7.71 2.93 25.00
N GLY A 404 8.11 4.04 24.40
CA GLY A 404 8.87 4.04 23.14
C GLY A 404 10.30 3.53 23.28
N LEU A 405 10.80 3.34 24.51
CA LEU A 405 12.13 2.78 24.78
C LEU A 405 12.07 1.30 25.16
N ARG A 406 10.93 0.83 25.67
CA ARG A 406 10.74 -0.54 26.16
C ARG A 406 9.41 -1.12 25.64
N LEU A 407 9.43 -1.60 24.40
CA LEU A 407 8.23 -2.09 23.70
C LEU A 407 7.65 -3.39 24.25
N HIS A 408 8.38 -4.12 25.08
CA HIS A 408 7.88 -5.33 25.73
C HIS A 408 7.03 -5.02 26.97
N LEU A 409 7.04 -3.78 27.46
CA LEU A 409 6.25 -3.33 28.60
C LEU A 409 4.93 -2.70 28.16
N TYR A 410 3.96 -2.68 29.08
CA TYR A 410 2.66 -2.04 28.93
C TYR A 410 1.88 -2.57 27.70
N GLU A 411 1.24 -1.69 26.93
CA GLU A 411 0.20 -2.05 25.96
C GLU A 411 0.66 -2.00 24.50
N PHE A 412 1.97 -2.00 24.24
CA PHE A 412 2.46 -1.96 22.87
C PHE A 412 2.00 -3.18 22.05
N LYS A 413 1.96 -4.37 22.67
CA LYS A 413 1.40 -5.60 22.07
C LYS A 413 -0.08 -5.42 21.71
N ASP A 414 -0.84 -4.75 22.56
CA ASP A 414 -2.29 -4.54 22.37
C ASP A 414 -2.60 -3.47 21.33
N LEU A 415 -1.78 -2.42 21.27
CA LEU A 415 -1.77 -1.46 20.17
C LEU A 415 -1.65 -2.22 18.85
N TRP A 416 -0.65 -3.08 18.73
CA TRP A 416 -0.40 -3.79 17.48
C TRP A 416 -1.49 -4.78 17.10
N LYS A 417 -2.01 -5.55 18.07
CA LYS A 417 -3.15 -6.44 17.84
C LYS A 417 -4.39 -5.66 17.38
N THR A 418 -4.60 -4.46 17.90
CA THR A 418 -5.72 -3.62 17.49
C THR A 418 -5.53 -3.09 16.08
N LEU A 419 -4.32 -2.60 15.76
CA LEU A 419 -3.97 -2.20 14.40
C LEU A 419 -4.20 -3.37 13.42
N GLU A 420 -3.69 -4.56 13.74
CA GLU A 420 -3.90 -5.77 12.93
C GLU A 420 -5.40 -6.07 12.75
N LYS A 421 -6.19 -6.07 13.82
CA LYS A 421 -7.63 -6.36 13.73
C LYS A 421 -8.35 -5.38 12.80
N ASP A 422 -8.00 -4.11 12.88
CA ASP A 422 -8.65 -3.03 12.14
C ASP A 422 -8.14 -2.90 10.70
N LEU A 423 -7.01 -3.51 10.37
CA LEU A 423 -6.45 -3.58 9.03
C LEU A 423 -7.07 -4.72 8.21
N LEU A 424 -7.06 -4.53 6.89
CA LEU A 424 -7.56 -5.48 5.90
C LEU A 424 -6.64 -6.71 5.83
N LYS A 425 -7.14 -7.89 5.42
CA LYS A 425 -6.39 -9.17 5.47
C LYS A 425 -4.97 -9.09 4.87
N LEU A 426 -4.81 -8.42 3.73
CA LEU A 426 -3.49 -8.18 3.11
C LEU A 426 -2.60 -7.23 3.93
N GLN A 427 -3.17 -6.16 4.50
CA GLN A 427 -2.45 -5.20 5.34
C GLN A 427 -2.06 -5.77 6.71
N ARG A 428 -2.81 -6.76 7.22
CA ARG A 428 -2.49 -7.48 8.47
C ARG A 428 -1.14 -8.13 8.41
N ASP A 429 -0.89 -8.88 7.34
CA ASP A 429 0.38 -9.57 7.15
C ASP A 429 1.52 -8.57 6.92
N VAL A 430 1.27 -7.50 6.16
CA VAL A 430 2.23 -6.42 5.96
C VAL A 430 2.60 -5.77 7.29
N LEU A 431 1.66 -5.63 8.22
CA LEU A 431 1.90 -5.07 9.55
C LEU A 431 2.47 -6.10 10.55
N LEU A 432 2.05 -7.36 10.51
CA LEU A 432 2.45 -8.40 11.48
C LEU A 432 3.89 -8.86 11.27
N LEU A 433 4.29 -9.11 10.03
CA LEU A 433 5.60 -9.67 9.70
C LEU A 433 6.78 -8.79 10.15
N PRO A 434 6.70 -7.44 10.08
CA PRO A 434 7.81 -6.56 10.46
C PRO A 434 7.93 -6.30 11.96
N LEU A 435 6.98 -6.78 12.77
CA LEU A 435 7.05 -6.61 14.21
C LEU A 435 8.38 -7.09 14.78
N SER A 436 8.91 -6.42 15.79
CA SER A 436 10.01 -7.01 16.55
C SER A 436 9.55 -8.31 17.23
N ASN A 437 10.41 -9.32 17.29
CA ASN A 437 10.13 -10.57 17.99
C ASN A 437 10.18 -10.31 19.51
N ILE A 438 9.15 -9.66 20.05
CA ILE A 438 9.07 -9.26 21.46
C ILE A 438 8.50 -10.36 22.37
N SER A 439 7.93 -11.41 21.78
CA SER A 439 7.39 -12.57 22.51
C SER A 439 7.32 -13.80 21.61
N LEU A 440 7.31 -14.98 22.21
CA LEU A 440 7.08 -16.25 21.51
C LEU A 440 5.73 -16.26 20.76
N ASP A 441 4.71 -15.61 21.31
CA ASP A 441 3.40 -15.46 20.66
C ASP A 441 3.50 -14.76 19.30
N VAL A 442 4.29 -13.68 19.22
CA VAL A 442 4.48 -12.91 17.97
C VAL A 442 5.20 -13.78 16.94
N ILE A 443 6.23 -14.52 17.34
CA ILE A 443 6.93 -15.47 16.46
C ILE A 443 5.94 -16.53 15.92
N GLN A 444 5.08 -17.07 16.78
CA GLN A 444 4.09 -18.07 16.38
C GLN A 444 3.01 -17.50 15.46
N GLN A 445 2.58 -16.25 15.67
CA GLN A 445 1.64 -15.56 14.77
C GLN A 445 2.27 -15.33 13.39
N LYS A 446 3.52 -14.86 13.33
CA LYS A 446 4.27 -14.72 12.08
C LYS A 446 4.42 -16.04 11.35
N LYS A 447 4.75 -17.12 12.06
CA LYS A 447 4.81 -18.48 11.50
C LYS A 447 3.47 -18.86 10.85
N LYS A 448 2.36 -18.69 11.55
CA LYS A 448 1.02 -18.99 11.00
C LYS A 448 0.69 -18.14 9.76
N SER A 449 1.05 -16.86 9.77
CA SER A 449 0.88 -15.98 8.60
C SER A 449 1.69 -16.47 7.40
N LEU A 450 2.97 -16.78 7.59
CA LEU A 450 3.84 -17.32 6.54
C LEU A 450 3.38 -18.69 6.04
N GLU A 451 2.92 -19.57 6.94
CA GLU A 451 2.40 -20.89 6.60
C GLU A 451 1.17 -20.80 5.71
N SER A 452 0.27 -19.86 6.01
CA SER A 452 -0.94 -19.62 5.22
C SER A 452 -0.65 -19.20 3.76
N LYS A 453 0.57 -18.73 3.46
CA LYS A 453 0.99 -18.29 2.13
C LYS A 453 1.61 -19.39 1.29
N ILE A 454 2.11 -20.46 1.91
CA ILE A 454 2.80 -21.56 1.22
C ILE A 454 1.91 -22.15 0.12
N LYS A 455 0.60 -22.26 0.37
CA LYS A 455 -0.38 -22.76 -0.61
C LYS A 455 -0.41 -21.95 -1.92
N TRP A 456 -0.13 -20.65 -1.85
CA TRP A 456 -0.11 -19.77 -3.02
C TRP A 456 1.18 -19.91 -3.83
N PHE A 457 2.32 -20.02 -3.15
CA PHE A 457 3.60 -20.35 -3.81
C PHE A 457 3.57 -21.74 -4.46
N SER A 458 2.96 -22.74 -3.81
CA SER A 458 2.78 -24.07 -4.43
C SER A 458 1.80 -24.08 -5.60
N ALA A 459 0.81 -23.18 -5.61
CA ALA A 459 -0.10 -23.03 -6.75
C ALA A 459 0.60 -22.30 -7.93
N ALA A 460 1.39 -21.26 -7.65
CA ALA A 460 2.21 -20.58 -8.65
C ALA A 460 3.28 -21.50 -9.28
N SER A 461 3.89 -22.36 -8.48
CA SER A 461 4.77 -23.45 -8.90
C SER A 461 4.10 -24.36 -9.94
N ALA A 462 2.84 -24.75 -9.70
CA ALA A 462 2.06 -25.49 -10.68
C ALA A 462 1.87 -24.73 -12.01
N ALA A 463 1.72 -23.39 -12.01
CA ALA A 463 1.65 -22.61 -13.26
C ALA A 463 2.95 -22.74 -14.06
N GLY A 464 4.11 -22.67 -13.40
CA GLY A 464 5.43 -22.80 -14.03
C GLY A 464 5.61 -24.14 -14.74
N ALA A 465 5.15 -25.21 -14.09
CA ALA A 465 5.19 -26.57 -14.64
C ALA A 465 4.25 -26.76 -15.85
N ALA A 466 3.18 -25.94 -15.97
CA ALA A 466 2.24 -26.00 -17.09
C ALA A 466 2.81 -25.43 -18.40
N VAL A 467 3.78 -24.52 -18.32
CA VAL A 467 4.49 -23.97 -19.49
C VAL A 467 5.38 -25.07 -20.07
N PRO A 468 5.45 -25.34 -21.39
CA PRO A 468 6.29 -26.41 -21.96
C PRO A 468 7.69 -25.90 -22.41
N ILE A 469 8.44 -25.24 -21.53
CA ILE A 469 9.80 -24.72 -21.81
C ILE A 469 10.84 -25.35 -20.86
N PRO A 470 11.70 -26.26 -21.35
CA PRO A 470 12.72 -26.94 -20.53
C PRO A 470 13.53 -25.99 -19.63
N GLY A 471 13.68 -26.35 -18.35
CA GLY A 471 14.44 -25.58 -17.37
C GLY A 471 13.76 -24.31 -16.81
N VAL A 472 12.60 -23.88 -17.35
CA VAL A 472 11.86 -22.72 -16.81
C VAL A 472 11.11 -23.05 -15.51
N SER A 473 10.51 -24.24 -15.41
CA SER A 473 9.80 -24.68 -14.20
C SER A 473 10.76 -24.78 -13.01
N GLU A 474 11.88 -25.48 -13.20
CA GLU A 474 12.93 -25.61 -12.18
C GLU A 474 13.51 -24.26 -11.73
N ALA A 475 13.76 -23.34 -12.68
CA ALA A 475 14.27 -22.02 -12.37
C ALA A 475 13.26 -21.17 -11.60
N LEU A 476 11.96 -21.29 -11.92
CA LEU A 476 10.87 -20.62 -11.22
C LEU A 476 10.72 -21.16 -9.79
N ASP A 477 10.64 -22.48 -9.63
CA ASP A 477 10.50 -23.15 -8.33
C ASP A 477 11.68 -22.82 -7.42
N LEU A 478 12.90 -22.89 -7.93
CA LEU A 478 14.09 -22.49 -7.19
C LEU A 478 14.06 -21.00 -6.82
N GLY A 479 13.62 -20.13 -7.74
CA GLY A 479 13.45 -18.70 -7.48
C GLY A 479 12.49 -18.43 -6.33
N MET A 480 11.31 -19.05 -6.36
CA MET A 480 10.29 -18.95 -5.31
C MET A 480 10.79 -19.47 -3.96
N ILE A 481 11.49 -20.61 -3.94
CA ILE A 481 12.03 -21.16 -2.69
C ILE A 481 13.09 -20.22 -2.09
N ILE A 482 13.96 -19.61 -2.91
CA ILE A 482 14.96 -18.63 -2.46
C ILE A 482 14.28 -17.39 -1.90
N GLU A 483 13.31 -16.84 -2.63
CA GLU A 483 12.58 -15.65 -2.23
C GLU A 483 11.82 -15.87 -0.93
N PHE A 484 11.10 -16.99 -0.81
CA PHE A 484 10.37 -17.34 0.41
C PHE A 484 11.31 -17.58 1.60
N ASN A 485 12.47 -18.21 1.39
CA ASN A 485 13.47 -18.40 2.44
C ASN A 485 13.99 -17.05 2.96
N LEU A 486 14.37 -16.15 2.06
CA LEU A 486 14.77 -14.79 2.39
C LEU A 486 13.66 -14.03 3.12
N HIS A 487 12.42 -14.20 2.66
CA HIS A 487 11.25 -13.60 3.30
C HIS A 487 11.07 -14.11 4.73
N CYS A 488 11.16 -15.42 4.97
CA CYS A 488 11.10 -16.01 6.31
C CYS A 488 12.20 -15.49 7.22
N LEU A 489 13.45 -15.44 6.75
CA LEU A 489 14.59 -14.95 7.52
C LEU A 489 14.47 -13.47 7.87
N ASN A 490 13.96 -12.64 6.95
CA ASN A 490 13.65 -11.24 7.22
C ASN A 490 12.54 -11.11 8.27
N CYS A 491 11.40 -11.74 8.04
CA CYS A 491 10.23 -11.64 8.93
C CYS A 491 10.54 -12.16 10.34
N LEU A 492 11.36 -13.19 10.47
CA LEU A 492 11.71 -13.81 11.74
C LEU A 492 12.99 -13.24 12.36
N GLY A 493 13.59 -12.21 11.76
CA GLY A 493 14.71 -11.47 12.34
C GLY A 493 16.00 -12.29 12.44
N LEU A 494 16.24 -13.19 11.47
CA LEU A 494 17.38 -14.12 11.46
C LEU A 494 18.41 -13.80 10.37
N THR A 495 18.30 -12.64 9.71
CA THR A 495 19.37 -12.20 8.82
C THR A 495 20.59 -11.76 9.62
N ARG A 496 21.75 -11.71 8.96
CA ARG A 496 22.97 -11.15 9.56
C ARG A 496 22.75 -9.73 10.13
N LYS A 497 21.97 -8.90 9.43
CA LYS A 497 21.67 -7.53 9.86
C LYS A 497 20.74 -7.53 11.08
N SER A 498 19.70 -8.38 11.07
CA SER A 498 18.75 -8.53 12.18
C SER A 498 19.46 -9.00 13.46
N LEU A 499 20.29 -10.04 13.35
CA LEU A 499 21.04 -10.60 14.49
C LEU A 499 22.03 -9.59 15.06
N LYS A 500 22.68 -8.79 14.20
CA LYS A 500 23.55 -7.70 14.67
C LYS A 500 22.76 -6.65 15.45
N ARG A 501 21.60 -6.21 14.93
CA ARG A 501 20.73 -5.26 15.66
C ARG A 501 20.22 -5.84 16.97
N LEU A 502 19.87 -7.13 17.00
CA LEU A 502 19.45 -7.79 18.23
C LEU A 502 20.59 -7.81 19.25
N SER A 503 21.81 -8.18 18.83
CA SER A 503 23.02 -8.11 19.66
C SER A 503 23.28 -6.71 20.22
N ASP A 504 23.15 -5.67 19.39
CA ASP A 504 23.33 -4.27 19.80
C ASP A 504 22.29 -3.79 20.84
N VAL A 505 21.13 -4.45 20.90
CA VAL A 505 19.99 -4.09 21.77
C VAL A 505 19.95 -4.95 23.04
N SER A 506 20.15 -6.27 22.94
CA SER A 506 20.11 -7.17 24.09
C SER A 506 21.42 -7.19 24.89
N GLY A 507 22.54 -6.80 24.27
CA GLY A 507 23.87 -6.91 24.87
C GLY A 507 24.50 -8.31 24.77
N VAL A 508 23.77 -9.29 24.25
CA VAL A 508 24.27 -10.64 23.94
C VAL A 508 25.17 -10.58 22.71
N SER A 509 26.29 -11.32 22.71
CA SER A 509 27.23 -11.28 21.59
C SER A 509 26.61 -11.86 20.31
N LEU A 510 27.03 -11.33 19.15
CA LEU A 510 26.58 -11.84 17.85
C LEU A 510 26.98 -13.31 17.63
N GLU A 511 28.07 -13.75 18.25
CA GLU A 511 28.54 -15.14 18.17
C GLU A 511 27.60 -16.08 18.91
N ASP A 512 27.17 -15.70 20.13
CA ASP A 512 26.23 -16.47 20.92
C ASP A 512 24.87 -16.58 20.23
N LEU A 513 24.36 -15.49 19.65
CA LEU A 513 23.11 -15.51 18.90
C LEU A 513 23.20 -16.41 17.65
N ARG A 514 24.38 -16.50 17.02
CA ARG A 514 24.60 -17.35 15.85
C ARG A 514 24.76 -18.83 16.20
N ALA A 515 25.29 -19.14 17.38
CA ALA A 515 25.43 -20.52 17.84
C ALA A 515 24.08 -21.24 17.99
N GLU A 516 23.00 -20.49 18.20
CA GLU A 516 21.64 -21.02 18.31
C GLU A 516 20.99 -21.38 16.96
N LEU A 517 21.60 -20.97 15.84
CA LEU A 517 21.09 -21.20 14.49
C LEU A 517 21.45 -22.62 14.03
N LYS A 518 20.42 -23.44 13.81
CA LYS A 518 20.56 -24.79 13.24
C LYS A 518 20.26 -24.81 11.76
N TRP A 519 19.43 -23.88 11.26
CA TRP A 519 19.19 -23.77 9.83
C TRP A 519 20.45 -23.19 9.14
N PRO A 520 21.06 -23.92 8.19
CA PRO A 520 22.39 -23.59 7.67
C PRO A 520 22.48 -22.29 6.88
N LEU A 521 21.35 -21.65 6.56
CA LEU A 521 21.30 -20.38 5.84
C LEU A 521 20.88 -19.19 6.70
N SER A 522 20.60 -19.42 7.98
CA SER A 522 20.34 -18.33 8.94
C SER A 522 21.63 -17.55 9.18
N GLY A 523 21.56 -16.21 9.18
CA GLY A 523 22.72 -15.36 9.46
C GLY A 523 23.84 -15.33 8.41
N VAL A 524 23.65 -15.98 7.26
CA VAL A 524 24.59 -16.05 6.11
C VAL A 524 24.01 -15.31 4.90
N GLU A 525 24.87 -14.87 3.98
CA GLU A 525 24.44 -14.31 2.70
C GLU A 525 23.98 -15.42 1.76
N ILE A 526 22.69 -15.43 1.41
CA ILE A 526 22.09 -16.50 0.62
C ILE A 526 22.44 -16.30 -0.85
N THR A 527 23.01 -17.35 -1.46
CA THR A 527 23.26 -17.43 -2.90
C THR A 527 22.51 -18.60 -3.51
N LYS A 528 22.21 -18.50 -4.81
CA LYS A 528 21.61 -19.60 -5.58
C LYS A 528 22.38 -20.92 -5.42
N ALA A 529 23.72 -20.85 -5.39
CA ALA A 529 24.59 -22.02 -5.24
C ALA A 529 24.47 -22.68 -3.86
N LEU A 530 24.34 -21.90 -2.78
CA LEU A 530 24.15 -22.43 -1.43
C LEU A 530 22.77 -23.09 -1.28
N MET A 531 21.73 -22.48 -1.87
CA MET A 531 20.37 -23.03 -1.88
C MET A 531 20.28 -24.31 -2.71
N LEU A 532 20.88 -24.34 -3.91
CA LEU A 532 20.98 -25.56 -4.70
C LEU A 532 21.73 -26.66 -3.97
N LYS A 533 22.85 -26.34 -3.32
CA LYS A 533 23.61 -27.30 -2.52
C LYS A 533 22.72 -27.89 -1.41
N LEU A 534 22.00 -27.05 -0.67
CA LEU A 534 21.13 -27.49 0.41
C LEU A 534 19.95 -28.34 -0.08
N LEU A 535 19.30 -27.93 -1.18
CA LEU A 535 18.19 -28.69 -1.78
C LEU A 535 18.67 -30.01 -2.39
N SER A 536 19.86 -30.03 -3.01
CA SER A 536 20.47 -31.25 -3.58
C SER A 536 20.89 -32.28 -2.53
N MET A 537 21.08 -31.85 -1.28
CA MET A 537 21.30 -32.78 -0.16
C MET A 537 20.02 -33.55 0.20
N SER A 538 18.84 -33.09 -0.23
CA SER A 538 17.59 -33.85 -0.12
C SER A 538 17.39 -34.71 -1.37
N ALA A 539 17.57 -36.03 -1.24
CA ALA A 539 17.39 -36.99 -2.35
C ALA A 539 16.02 -36.88 -3.02
N THR A 540 15.03 -36.41 -2.28
CA THR A 540 13.63 -36.18 -2.69
C THR A 540 13.47 -35.07 -3.73
N TYR A 541 14.24 -33.98 -3.65
CA TYR A 541 14.09 -32.85 -4.56
C TYR A 541 14.65 -33.16 -5.95
N ILE A 542 15.83 -33.80 -6.01
CA ILE A 542 16.48 -34.20 -7.27
C ILE A 542 15.61 -35.19 -8.03
N THR A 543 15.06 -36.20 -7.33
CA THR A 543 14.18 -37.18 -7.95
C THR A 543 12.88 -36.56 -8.43
N ALA A 544 12.26 -35.66 -7.65
CA ALA A 544 11.03 -34.97 -8.06
C ALA A 544 11.24 -34.10 -9.32
N ALA A 545 12.33 -33.31 -9.39
CA ALA A 545 12.64 -32.45 -10.54
C ALA A 545 12.88 -33.27 -11.82
N ALA A 546 13.66 -34.35 -11.73
CA ALA A 546 13.91 -35.23 -12.86
C ALA A 546 12.64 -35.94 -13.36
N ILE A 547 11.75 -36.32 -12.43
CA ILE A 547 10.46 -36.94 -12.77
C ILE A 547 9.53 -35.91 -13.44
N GLU A 548 9.42 -34.71 -12.88
CA GLU A 548 8.62 -33.61 -13.44
C GLU A 548 9.00 -33.33 -14.90
N GLU A 549 10.30 -33.20 -15.17
CA GLU A 549 10.79 -32.86 -16.51
C GLU A 549 10.63 -34.04 -17.50
N GLY A 550 10.61 -35.27 -17.01
CA GLY A 550 10.27 -36.46 -17.80
C GLY A 550 8.81 -36.52 -18.21
N PHE A 551 7.88 -36.11 -17.36
CA PHE A 551 6.43 -36.15 -17.65
C PHE A 551 5.98 -35.02 -18.58
N ARG A 552 6.67 -33.88 -18.59
CA ARG A 552 6.27 -32.67 -19.33
C ARG A 552 6.14 -32.85 -20.86
N PHE A 553 6.81 -33.85 -21.43
CA PHE A 553 6.75 -34.14 -22.87
C PHE A 553 5.56 -35.01 -23.29
N ILE A 554 4.72 -35.46 -22.34
CA ILE A 554 3.52 -36.23 -22.63
C ILE A 554 2.32 -35.26 -22.73
N PRO A 555 1.70 -35.10 -23.91
CA PRO A 555 0.56 -34.19 -24.07
C PRO A 555 -0.60 -34.54 -23.13
N LEU A 556 -1.26 -33.53 -22.57
CA LEU A 556 -2.43 -33.61 -21.69
C LEU A 556 -2.18 -34.29 -20.33
N THR A 557 -1.74 -35.55 -20.30
CA THR A 557 -1.55 -36.29 -19.04
C THR A 557 -0.24 -35.97 -18.33
N GLY A 558 0.82 -35.70 -19.10
CA GLY A 558 2.13 -35.35 -18.58
C GLY A 558 2.18 -34.01 -17.87
N THR A 559 1.51 -33.01 -18.43
CA THR A 559 1.41 -31.67 -17.84
C THR A 559 0.71 -31.70 -16.49
N VAL A 560 -0.41 -32.42 -16.36
CA VAL A 560 -1.15 -32.53 -15.08
C VAL A 560 -0.30 -33.20 -14.00
N VAL A 561 0.45 -34.25 -14.35
CA VAL A 561 1.36 -34.93 -13.43
C VAL A 561 2.52 -34.03 -13.02
N ALA A 562 3.12 -33.30 -13.96
CA ALA A 562 4.20 -32.33 -13.68
C ALA A 562 3.72 -31.21 -12.74
N MET A 563 2.55 -30.63 -12.99
CA MET A 563 1.93 -29.62 -12.12
C MET A 563 1.72 -30.13 -10.68
N ALA A 564 1.22 -31.35 -10.52
CA ALA A 564 0.98 -31.94 -9.21
C ALA A 564 2.28 -32.22 -8.44
N ILE A 565 3.32 -32.70 -9.13
CA ILE A 565 4.64 -32.97 -8.55
C ILE A 565 5.30 -31.66 -8.10
N SER A 566 5.36 -30.66 -8.99
CA SER A 566 5.94 -29.34 -8.72
C SER A 566 5.26 -28.69 -7.51
N SER A 567 3.92 -28.61 -7.52
CA SER A 567 3.14 -28.06 -6.41
C SER A 567 3.40 -28.77 -5.07
N THR A 568 3.37 -30.11 -5.07
CA THR A 568 3.58 -30.91 -3.85
C THR A 568 5.01 -30.77 -3.31
N ASN A 569 6.00 -30.78 -4.20
CA ASN A 569 7.41 -30.64 -3.85
C ASN A 569 7.69 -29.25 -3.26
N THR A 570 7.23 -28.20 -3.94
CA THR A 570 7.34 -26.82 -3.47
C THR A 570 6.68 -26.65 -2.11
N TYR A 571 5.44 -27.13 -1.92
CA TYR A 571 4.76 -27.07 -0.62
C TYR A 571 5.61 -27.68 0.51
N ARG A 572 6.12 -28.91 0.31
CA ARG A 572 6.94 -29.62 1.31
C ARG A 572 8.21 -28.87 1.66
N VAL A 573 8.92 -28.37 0.65
CA VAL A 573 10.19 -27.64 0.85
C VAL A 573 9.93 -26.34 1.61
N LEU A 574 8.94 -25.55 1.22
CA LEU A 574 8.61 -24.28 1.88
C LEU A 574 8.14 -24.50 3.33
N THR A 575 7.35 -25.55 3.60
CA THR A 575 6.94 -25.90 4.97
C THR A 575 8.13 -26.30 5.83
N TYR A 576 9.06 -27.09 5.28
CA TYR A 576 10.28 -27.48 5.99
C TYR A 576 11.15 -26.27 6.33
N VAL A 577 11.39 -25.39 5.34
CA VAL A 577 12.09 -24.12 5.51
C VAL A 577 11.46 -23.28 6.62
N LEU A 578 10.15 -23.03 6.54
CA LEU A 578 9.46 -22.19 7.52
C LEU A 578 9.57 -22.75 8.94
N ASN A 579 9.38 -24.07 9.10
CA ASN A 579 9.48 -24.70 10.41
C ASN A 579 10.88 -24.58 10.99
N SER A 580 11.93 -24.86 10.21
CA SER A 580 13.32 -24.75 10.67
C SER A 580 13.70 -23.31 11.04
N VAL A 581 13.31 -22.33 10.23
CA VAL A 581 13.59 -20.91 10.48
C VAL A 581 12.81 -20.41 11.71
N ALA A 582 11.55 -20.82 11.89
CA ALA A 582 10.76 -20.44 13.06
C ALA A 582 11.32 -21.01 14.37
N GLU A 583 11.85 -22.23 14.35
CA GLU A 583 12.52 -22.84 15.51
C GLU A 583 13.83 -22.11 15.86
N ASP A 584 14.63 -21.73 14.87
CA ASP A 584 15.81 -20.86 15.07
C ASP A 584 15.39 -19.54 15.73
N ALA A 585 14.30 -18.93 15.28
CA ALA A 585 13.82 -17.64 15.81
C ALA A 585 13.43 -17.74 17.28
N GLN A 586 12.81 -18.85 17.68
CA GLN A 586 12.48 -19.11 19.08
C GLN A 586 13.74 -19.28 19.93
N ARG A 587 14.74 -20.05 19.47
CA ARG A 587 16.00 -20.23 20.18
C ARG A 587 16.75 -18.91 20.36
N VAL A 588 16.90 -18.15 19.28
CA VAL A 588 17.55 -16.83 19.30
C VAL A 588 16.82 -15.86 20.21
N PHE A 589 15.48 -15.87 20.20
CA PHE A 589 14.69 -15.04 21.11
C PHE A 589 14.93 -15.40 22.57
N MET A 590 14.89 -16.69 22.93
CA MET A 590 15.18 -17.15 24.29
C MET A 590 16.59 -16.75 24.70
N LYS A 591 17.58 -16.91 23.80
CA LYS A 591 18.97 -16.54 24.07
C LYS A 591 19.18 -15.04 24.27
N ALA A 592 18.38 -14.21 23.62
CA ALA A 592 18.45 -12.76 23.77
C ALA A 592 17.81 -12.25 25.08
N LEU A 593 17.09 -13.11 25.81
CA LEU A 593 16.54 -12.82 27.14
C LEU A 593 17.46 -13.25 28.29
N ASP A 594 18.46 -14.09 28.02
CA ASP A 594 19.54 -14.42 28.96
C ASP A 594 20.42 -13.19 29.23
#